data_AF-A0A951DQV6-F1
#
_entry.id   AF-A0A951DQV6-F1
#
_cell.length_a   1.000
_cell.length_b   1.000
_cell.length_c   1.000
_cell.angle_alpha   90.00
_cell.angle_beta   90.00
_cell.angle_gamma   90.00
#
_symmetry.space_group_name_H-M   'P 1'
#
loop_
_entity.id
_entity.type
_entity.pdbx_description
1 polymer ?
#
loop_
_entity_poly.entity_id
_entity_poly.type
_entity_poly.pdbx_seq_one_letter_code
_entity_poly.pdbx_strand_id
1 'polypeptide(L)' 'MRTNRTKAKLARHELALGACVSSYSPDLVELCGAAGFDFVTIDIEHEGVGYEEVAHMIRAAEAYDRLVRSRRSCNKRCSS' A
#
# COMPACT_ATOMS: atom_id res chain seq x y z
N MET A 1 -7.50 -13.91 9.72
CA MET A 1 -6.32 -13.11 9.32
C MET A 1 -5.88 -13.62 7.95
N ARG A 2 -5.90 -12.77 6.89
CA ARG A 2 -5.57 -13.19 5.52
C ARG A 2 -4.07 -13.46 5.37
N THR A 3 -3.72 -14.42 4.52
CA THR A 3 -2.33 -14.78 4.23
C THR A 3 -1.67 -13.68 3.41
N ASN A 4 -0.54 -13.17 3.89
CA ASN A 4 0.21 -12.09 3.24
C ASN A 4 1.04 -12.65 2.07
N ARG A 5 0.52 -12.51 0.84
CA ARG A 5 1.18 -12.99 -0.39
C ARG A 5 2.54 -12.32 -0.64
N THR A 6 2.67 -11.04 -0.34
CA THR A 6 3.93 -10.29 -0.49
C THR A 6 5.03 -10.86 0.40
N LYS A 7 4.73 -11.16 1.67
CA LYS A 7 5.66 -11.81 2.59
C LYS A 7 6.01 -13.23 2.14
N ALA A 8 5.04 -13.97 1.62
CA ALA A 8 5.27 -15.32 1.09
C ALA A 8 6.18 -15.32 -0.14
N LYS A 9 6.03 -14.34 -1.05
CA LYS A 9 6.94 -14.14 -2.20
C LYS A 9 8.34 -13.73 -1.77
N LEU A 10 8.44 -12.78 -0.84
CA LEU A 10 9.73 -12.34 -0.31
C LEU A 10 10.50 -13.47 0.37
N ALA A 11 9.79 -14.36 1.09
CA ALA A 11 10.39 -15.55 1.70
C ALA A 11 10.89 -16.59 0.68
N ARG A 12 10.36 -16.56 -0.56
CA ARG A 12 10.79 -17.42 -1.67
C ARG A 12 11.89 -16.79 -2.53
N HIS A 13 12.42 -15.63 -2.13
CA HIS A 13 13.34 -14.83 -2.95
C HIS A 13 12.76 -14.44 -4.33
N GLU A 14 11.43 -14.38 -4.45
CA GLU A 14 10.75 -13.93 -5.65
C GLU A 14 10.61 -12.40 -5.65
N LEU A 15 10.62 -11.81 -6.85
CA LEU A 15 10.41 -10.37 -7.02
C LEU A 15 8.98 -10.00 -6.62
N ALA A 16 8.85 -9.11 -5.64
CA ALA A 16 7.58 -8.50 -5.27
C ALA A 16 7.50 -7.10 -5.89
N LEU A 17 6.60 -6.91 -6.85
CA LEU A 17 6.39 -5.61 -7.50
C LEU A 17 5.33 -4.84 -6.74
N GLY A 18 5.61 -3.58 -6.42
CA GLY A 18 4.65 -2.71 -5.75
C GLY A 18 4.55 -1.35 -6.40
N ALA A 19 3.37 -0.74 -6.28
CA ALA A 19 3.11 0.62 -6.70
C ALA A 19 3.11 1.57 -5.49
N CYS A 20 3.60 2.79 -5.67
CA CYS A 20 3.50 3.84 -4.66
C CYS A 20 2.51 4.88 -5.17
N VAL A 21 1.47 5.14 -4.39
CA VAL A 21 0.45 6.16 -4.66
C VAL A 21 0.60 7.23 -3.60
N SER A 22 0.95 8.44 -4.03
CA SER A 22 1.10 9.59 -3.12
C SER A 22 -0.18 10.41 -2.99
N SER A 23 -1.00 10.43 -4.04
CA SER A 23 -2.23 11.23 -4.08
C SER A 23 -3.48 10.40 -3.84
N TYR A 24 -4.55 11.05 -3.36
CA TYR A 24 -5.84 10.39 -3.21
C TYR A 24 -6.39 9.98 -4.59
N SER A 25 -6.35 8.68 -4.88
CA SER A 25 -6.75 8.13 -6.16
C SER A 25 -7.15 6.65 -6.00
N PRO A 26 -8.36 6.36 -5.51
CA PRO A 26 -8.83 4.98 -5.36
C PRO A 26 -8.79 4.22 -6.69
N ASP A 27 -9.08 4.90 -7.81
CA ASP A 27 -9.01 4.31 -9.15
C ASP A 27 -7.61 3.80 -9.51
N LEU A 28 -6.56 4.53 -9.10
CA LEU A 28 -5.17 4.08 -9.31
C LEU A 28 -4.85 2.84 -8.47
N VAL A 29 -5.39 2.75 -7.26
CA VAL A 29 -5.21 1.58 -6.39
C VAL A 29 -5.89 0.35 -7.00
N GLU A 30 -7.10 0.52 -7.54
CA GLU A 30 -7.82 -0.54 -8.25
C GLU A 30 -7.08 -0.97 -9.53
N LEU A 31 -6.60 0.01 -10.31
CA LEU A 31 -5.81 -0.25 -11.51
C LEU A 31 -4.52 -1.02 -11.18
N CYS A 32 -3.83 -0.67 -10.09
CA CYS A 32 -2.67 -1.43 -9.61
C CYS A 32 -3.07 -2.85 -9.19
N GLY A 33 -4.23 -3.02 -8.56
CA GLY A 33 -4.78 -4.33 -8.21
C GLY A 33 -5.03 -5.22 -9.44
N ALA A 34 -5.63 -4.63 -10.48
CA ALA A 34 -5.94 -5.26 -11.76
C ALA A 34 -4.67 -5.54 -12.60
N ALA A 35 -3.69 -4.63 -12.57
CA ALA A 35 -2.42 -4.77 -13.29
C ALA A 35 -1.49 -5.86 -12.70
N GLY A 36 -1.85 -6.45 -11.56
CA GLY A 36 -1.14 -7.59 -10.99
C GLY A 36 -0.02 -7.23 -10.02
N PHE A 37 0.01 -6.00 -9.50
CA PHE A 37 0.97 -5.62 -8.46
C PHE A 37 0.75 -6.44 -7.18
N ASP A 38 1.82 -6.74 -6.45
CA ASP A 38 1.80 -7.56 -5.24
C ASP A 38 1.44 -6.76 -3.99
N PHE A 39 1.78 -5.46 -3.98
CA PHE A 39 1.44 -4.54 -2.91
C PHE A 39 1.28 -3.11 -3.41
N VAL A 40 0.49 -2.32 -2.70
CA VAL A 40 0.33 -0.89 -2.94
C VAL A 40 0.80 -0.15 -1.69
N THR A 41 1.68 0.82 -1.87
CA THR A 41 2.15 1.70 -0.82
C THR A 41 1.40 3.02 -0.90
N ILE A 42 0.64 3.35 0.14
CA ILE A 42 -0.04 4.64 0.26
C ILE A 42 0.91 5.57 1.02
N ASP A 43 1.38 6.62 0.37
CA ASP A 43 2.19 7.65 1.02
C ASP A 43 1.27 8.64 1.73
N ILE A 44 1.32 8.64 3.06
CA ILE A 44 0.57 9.56 3.92
C ILE A 44 1.53 10.49 4.68
N GLU A 45 2.79 10.58 4.24
CA GLU A 45 3.81 11.46 4.80
C GLU A 45 3.85 12.81 4.11
N HIS A 46 3.73 12.82 2.79
CA HIS A 46 3.94 14.03 1.98
C HIS A 46 2.63 14.73 1.63
N GLU A 47 1.53 13.99 1.55
CA GLU A 47 0.23 14.51 1.15
C GLU A 47 -0.72 14.46 2.35
N GLY A 48 -1.52 15.52 2.51
CA GLY A 48 -2.51 15.66 3.58
C GLY A 48 -3.73 14.77 3.39
N VAL A 49 -3.50 13.49 3.11
CA VAL A 49 -4.56 12.49 2.89
C VAL A 49 -5.18 12.13 4.23
N GLY A 50 -6.48 12.37 4.38
CA GLY A 50 -7.25 12.07 5.56
C GLY A 50 -7.38 10.56 5.80
N TYR A 51 -7.65 10.17 7.04
CA TYR A 51 -7.82 8.75 7.40
C TYR A 51 -8.99 8.09 6.66
N GLU A 52 -10.05 8.84 6.32
CA GLU A 52 -11.20 8.32 5.56
C GLU A 52 -10.83 7.98 4.11
N GLU A 53 -10.03 8.84 3.47
CA GLU A 53 -9.51 8.63 2.13
C GLU A 53 -8.58 7.42 2.08
N VAL A 54 -7.72 7.27 3.09
CA VAL A 54 -6.87 6.08 3.26
C VAL A 54 -7.71 4.82 3.46
N ALA A 55 -8.76 4.88 4.28
CA ALA A 55 -9.66 3.75 4.49
C ALA A 55 -10.37 3.36 3.19
N HIS A 56 -10.75 4.33 2.36
CA HIS A 56 -11.34 4.09 1.05
C HIS A 56 -10.35 3.39 0.10
N MET A 57 -9.10 3.88 0.04
CA MET A 57 -8.03 3.23 -0.74
C MET A 57 -7.69 1.83 -0.22
N ILE A 58 -7.75 1.59 1.09
CA ILE A 58 -7.57 0.24 1.67
C ILE A 58 -8.67 -0.70 1.19
N ARG A 59 -9.93 -0.28 1.22
CA ARG A 59 -11.06 -1.10 0.74
C ARG A 59 -10.91 -1.43 -0.75
N ALA A 60 -10.48 -0.47 -1.56
CA ALA A 60 -10.18 -0.67 -2.98
C ALA A 60 -9.09 -1.75 -3.18
N ALA A 61 -7.99 -1.68 -2.42
CA ALA A 61 -6.93 -2.69 -2.49
C ALA A 61 -7.37 -4.08 -1.98
N GLU A 62 -8.24 -4.13 -0.96
CA GLU A 62 -8.77 -5.37 -0.40
C GLU A 62 -9.68 -6.12 -1.39
N ALA A 63 -10.40 -5.40 -2.25
CA ALA A 63 -11.21 -6.00 -3.32
C ALA A 63 -10.37 -6.86 -4.28
N TYR A 64 -9.08 -6.56 -4.46
CA TYR A 64 -8.16 -7.27 -5.33
C TYR A 64 -7.17 -8.19 -4.58
N ASP A 65 -7.40 -8.47 -3.29
CA ASP A 65 -6.53 -9.30 -2.42
C ASP A 65 -5.07 -8.79 -2.37
N ARG A 66 -4.86 -7.47 -2.46
CA ARG A 66 -3.53 -6.85 -2.45
C ARG A 66 -3.14 -6.34 -1.08
N LEU A 67 -1.85 -6.43 -0.79
CA LEU A 67 -1.29 -5.89 0.45
C LEU A 67 -1.25 -4.36 0.39
N VAL A 68 -1.82 -3.69 1.38
CA VAL A 68 -1.62 -2.26 1.58
C VAL A 68 -0.50 -2.01 2.57
N ARG A 69 0.41 -1.11 2.21
CA ARG A 69 1.47 -0.60 3.09
C ARG A 69 1.31 0.92 3.24
N SER A 70 0.98 1.40 4.42
CA SER A 70 1.01 2.84 4.68
C SER A 70 2.44 3.30 4.97
N ARG A 71 2.96 4.27 4.20
CA ARG A 71 4.19 4.98 4.57
C ARG A 71 3.80 6.21 5.39
N ARG A 72 4.06 6.14 6.69
CA ARG A 72 3.79 7.24 7.63
C ARG A 72 4.94 8.23 7.63
N SER A 73 4.62 9.49 7.89
CA SER A 73 5.59 10.53 8.24
C SER A 73 6.68 9.94 9.10
N CYS A 74 7.92 10.18 8.66
CA CYS A 74 9.13 9.94 9.41
C CYS A 74 8.85 10.30 10.86
N ASN A 75 8.76 9.27 11.69
CA ASN A 75 8.67 9.46 13.12
C ASN A 75 10.06 9.98 13.49
N LYS A 76 10.21 11.26 13.84
CA LYS A 76 11.48 11.86 14.30
C LYS A 76 11.90 11.27 15.66
N ARG A 77 12.05 9.95 15.72
CA ARG A 77 12.72 9.19 16.78
C ARG A 77 14.15 8.78 16.37
N CYS A 78 14.69 9.41 15.33
CA CYS A 78 16.13 9.43 15.06
C CYS A 78 16.71 10.77 15.50
N SER A 79 16.71 11.00 16.81
CA SER A 79 17.55 12.00 17.47
C SER A 79 17.50 11.76 18.98
N SER A 80 18.18 10.70 19.42
CA SER A 80 18.93 10.52 20.67
C SER A 80 19.59 9.16 20.64
#